data_AF-A0A353PSI3-F1
#
_entry.id   AF-A0A353PSI3-F1
#
_cell.length_a   1.000
_cell.length_b   1.000
_cell.length_c   1.000
_cell.angle_alpha   90.00
_cell.angle_beta   90.00
_cell.angle_gamma   90.00
#
_symmetry.space_group_name_H-M   'P 1'
#
loop_
_entity.id
_entity.type
_entity.pdbx_description
1 polymer ?
#
loop_
_entity_poly.entity_id
_entity_poly.type
_entity_poly.pdbx_seq_one_letter_code
_entity_poly.pdbx_strand_id
1 'polypeptide(L)'
;MKGNSFYKNRFVYISLVLLLIFALSSCGKKIRIVDPVELGFSCAVYYNALGGTVNKREIRETYYEPGSFLFMPSGTSNMLIEPIREGYILAGWYKAKTDILDENGKVIAYDFKAEDRW
;
A
#
# COMPACT_ATOMS: atom_id res chain seq x y z
N MET A 1 -66.57 -18.19 2.03
CA MET A 1 -65.35 -17.47 2.48
C MET A 1 -64.46 -17.18 1.27
N LYS A 2 -64.61 -16.01 0.63
CA LYS A 2 -63.74 -15.53 -0.47
C LYS A 2 -62.57 -14.76 0.16
N GLY A 3 -61.55 -15.48 0.61
CA GLY A 3 -60.35 -14.89 1.19
C GLY A 3 -59.11 -15.29 0.39
N ASN A 4 -58.19 -14.33 0.23
CA ASN A 4 -56.76 -14.53 -0.05
C ASN A 4 -56.21 -14.48 -1.48
N SER A 5 -57.01 -14.45 -2.56
CA SER A 5 -56.42 -14.33 -3.92
C SER A 5 -55.78 -12.95 -4.18
N PHE A 6 -56.46 -11.87 -3.76
CA PHE A 6 -55.97 -10.50 -3.97
C PHE A 6 -54.66 -10.21 -3.23
N TYR A 7 -54.55 -10.67 -1.98
CA TYR A 7 -53.33 -10.51 -1.17
C TYR A 7 -52.18 -11.38 -1.69
N LYS A 8 -52.44 -12.63 -2.13
CA LYS A 8 -51.41 -13.49 -2.73
C LYS A 8 -50.77 -12.84 -3.96
N ASN A 9 -51.57 -12.29 -4.87
CA ASN A 9 -51.04 -11.62 -6.07
C ASN A 9 -50.24 -10.37 -5.71
N ARG A 10 -50.70 -9.58 -4.73
CA ARG A 10 -49.98 -8.39 -4.24
C ARG A 10 -48.65 -8.74 -3.57
N PHE A 11 -48.57 -9.83 -2.81
CA PHE A 11 -47.31 -10.35 -2.25
C PHE A 11 -46.35 -10.84 -3.35
N VAL A 12 -46.86 -11.46 -4.42
CA VAL A 12 -46.04 -11.87 -5.57
C VAL A 12 -45.43 -10.66 -6.28
N TYR A 13 -46.22 -9.60 -6.52
CA TYR A 13 -45.68 -8.37 -7.13
C TYR A 13 -44.66 -7.66 -6.25
N ILE A 14 -44.91 -7.59 -4.93
CA ILE A 14 -43.95 -7.00 -3.97
C ILE A 14 -42.64 -7.81 -3.93
N SER A 15 -42.73 -9.13 -3.92
CA SER A 15 -41.57 -10.02 -3.98
C SER A 15 -40.75 -9.80 -5.26
N LEU A 16 -41.43 -9.68 -6.40
CA LEU A 16 -40.80 -9.49 -7.70
C LEU A 16 -40.12 -8.12 -7.82
N VAL A 17 -40.72 -7.07 -7.26
CA VAL A 17 -40.13 -5.72 -7.17
C VAL A 17 -38.90 -5.72 -6.25
N LEU A 18 -38.97 -6.37 -5.10
CA LEU A 18 -37.82 -6.50 -4.17
C LEU A 18 -36.64 -7.20 -4.85
N LEU A 19 -36.89 -8.29 -5.57
CA LEU A 19 -35.87 -9.06 -6.28
C LEU A 19 -35.19 -8.22 -7.39
N LEU A 20 -35.96 -7.36 -8.06
CA LEU A 20 -35.45 -6.43 -9.07
C LEU A 20 -34.55 -5.34 -8.44
N ILE A 21 -34.91 -4.81 -7.27
CA ILE A 21 -34.10 -3.81 -6.54
C ILE A 21 -32.77 -4.42 -6.07
N PHE A 22 -32.79 -5.67 -5.60
CA PHE A 22 -31.56 -6.40 -5.25
C PHE A 22 -30.65 -6.63 -6.46
N ALA A 23 -31.21 -6.92 -7.64
CA ALA A 23 -30.43 -7.12 -8.86
C ALA A 23 -29.76 -5.83 -9.37
N LEU A 24 -30.39 -4.67 -9.18
CA LEU A 24 -29.88 -3.37 -9.65
C LEU A 24 -28.85 -2.73 -8.70
N SER A 25 -28.70 -3.25 -7.48
CA SER A 25 -27.77 -2.71 -6.47
C SER A 25 -26.31 -3.16 -6.64
N SER A 26 -25.99 -3.94 -7.67
CA SER A 26 -24.61 -4.33 -7.97
C SER A 26 -23.88 -3.22 -8.72
N CYS A 27 -23.53 -2.15 -8.00
CA CYS A 27 -22.53 -1.18 -8.46
C CYS A 27 -21.13 -1.81 -8.28
N GLY A 28 -20.81 -2.79 -9.13
CA GLY A 28 -19.47 -3.33 -9.23
C GLY A 28 -18.54 -2.27 -9.84
N LYS A 29 -17.95 -1.41 -9.00
CA LYS A 29 -16.82 -0.59 -9.44
C LYS A 29 -15.72 -1.56 -9.84
N LYS A 30 -15.46 -1.70 -11.14
CA LYS A 30 -14.22 -2.32 -11.62
C LYS A 30 -13.09 -1.45 -11.09
N ILE A 31 -12.43 -1.91 -10.04
CA ILE A 31 -11.23 -1.26 -9.52
C ILE A 31 -10.18 -1.44 -10.61
N ARG A 32 -9.98 -0.39 -11.41
CA ARG A 32 -8.84 -0.34 -12.32
C ARG A 32 -7.63 -0.07 -11.44
N ILE A 33 -6.76 -1.06 -11.32
CA ILE A 33 -5.43 -0.84 -10.76
C ILE A 33 -4.71 -0.02 -11.83
N VAL A 34 -4.66 1.30 -11.64
CA VAL A 34 -3.96 2.20 -12.54
C VAL A 34 -2.51 2.24 -12.10
N ASP A 35 -1.59 2.08 -13.04
CA ASP A 35 -0.17 2.26 -12.79
C ASP A 35 0.07 3.71 -12.31
N PRO A 36 0.77 3.95 -11.18
CA PRO A 36 1.10 5.30 -10.72
C PRO A 36 1.77 6.16 -11.79
N VAL A 37 2.57 5.55 -12.68
CA VAL A 37 3.25 6.26 -13.76
C VAL A 37 2.24 6.81 -14.79
N GLU A 38 1.16 6.07 -15.08
CA GLU A 38 0.06 6.56 -15.94
C GLU A 38 -0.69 7.75 -15.32
N LEU A 39 -0.60 7.91 -14.00
CA LEU A 39 -1.18 9.02 -13.26
C LEU A 39 -0.22 10.21 -13.07
N GLY A 40 0.99 10.15 -13.63
CA GLY A 40 2.01 11.21 -13.54
C GLY A 40 3.00 11.05 -12.38
N PHE A 41 2.92 9.97 -11.60
CA PHE A 41 3.86 9.68 -10.52
C PHE A 41 5.07 8.90 -11.05
N SER A 42 5.97 9.59 -11.73
CA SER A 42 7.12 8.97 -12.40
C SER A 42 8.37 8.82 -11.53
N CYS A 43 8.43 9.45 -10.35
CA CYS A 43 9.59 9.36 -9.47
C CYS A 43 9.46 8.17 -8.51
N ALA A 44 10.26 7.12 -8.72
CA ALA A 44 10.31 5.97 -7.82
C ALA A 44 11.34 6.18 -6.69
N VAL A 45 10.93 5.90 -5.46
CA VAL A 45 11.79 5.92 -4.27
C VAL A 45 11.78 4.54 -3.60
N TYR A 46 12.98 4.04 -3.29
CA TYR A 46 13.21 2.74 -2.69
C TYR A 46 13.70 2.90 -1.25
N TYR A 47 12.83 2.61 -0.28
CA TYR A 47 13.20 2.56 1.13
C TYR A 47 13.70 1.17 1.48
N ASN A 48 15.01 1.03 1.73
CA ASN A 48 15.65 -0.24 2.08
C ASN A 48 16.03 -0.27 3.56
N ALA A 49 15.53 -1.27 4.30
CA ALA A 49 15.77 -1.42 5.74
C ALA A 49 17.03 -2.25 6.10
N LEU A 50 17.87 -2.61 5.12
CA LEU A 50 19.16 -3.32 5.30
C LEU A 50 19.06 -4.53 6.23
N GLY A 51 18.19 -5.47 5.87
CA GLY A 51 17.90 -6.69 6.65
C GLY A 51 16.76 -6.54 7.67
N GLY A 52 16.18 -5.34 7.82
CA GLY A 52 14.88 -5.13 8.46
C GLY A 52 13.72 -5.17 7.47
N THR A 53 12.53 -4.76 7.91
CA THR A 53 11.38 -4.57 7.02
C THR A 53 10.67 -3.24 7.26
N VAL A 54 10.28 -2.57 6.17
CA VAL A 54 9.31 -1.47 6.12
C VAL A 54 7.97 -2.07 5.71
N ASN A 55 6.99 -2.07 6.62
CA ASN A 55 5.67 -2.66 6.38
C ASN A 55 5.73 -4.07 5.76
N LYS A 56 6.47 -4.97 6.42
CA LYS A 56 6.67 -6.39 6.01
C LYS A 56 7.46 -6.60 4.71
N ARG A 57 8.07 -5.56 4.14
CA ARG A 57 8.93 -5.65 2.95
C ARG A 57 10.33 -5.17 3.28
N GLU A 58 11.36 -5.87 2.80
CA GLU A 58 12.75 -5.42 2.97
C GLU A 58 13.02 -4.11 2.22
N ILE A 59 12.51 -4.04 0.98
CA ILE A 59 12.55 -2.84 0.14
C ILE A 59 11.12 -2.40 -0.13
N ARG A 60 10.81 -1.17 0.23
CA ARG A 60 9.53 -0.53 -0.06
C ARG A 60 9.68 0.46 -1.19
N GLU A 61 9.12 0.14 -2.34
CA GLU A 61 8.97 1.05 -3.47
C GLU A 61 7.73 1.94 -3.29
N THR A 62 7.88 3.24 -3.56
CA THR A 62 6.79 4.23 -3.56
C THR A 62 7.00 5.21 -4.72
N TYR A 63 5.91 5.64 -5.34
CA TYR A 63 5.91 6.56 -6.47
C TYR A 63 5.46 7.95 -6.04
N TYR A 64 6.16 8.96 -6.53
CA TYR A 64 5.98 10.37 -6.21
C TYR A 64 5.80 11.17 -7.50
N GLU A 65 5.05 12.27 -7.40
CA GLU A 65 4.97 13.26 -8.47
C GLU A 65 6.29 14.03 -8.54
N PRO A 66 6.80 14.36 -9.73
CA PRO A 66 7.98 15.22 -9.87
C PRO A 66 7.85 16.53 -9.09
N GLY A 67 8.84 16.85 -8.26
CA GLY A 67 8.85 18.06 -7.43
C GLY A 67 8.07 17.95 -6.11
N SER A 68 7.44 16.82 -5.82
CA SER A 68 6.79 16.59 -4.52
C SER A 68 7.81 16.30 -3.41
N PHE A 69 7.39 16.52 -2.17
CA PHE A 69 8.18 16.16 -0.99
C PHE A 69 8.19 14.65 -0.78
N LEU A 70 9.37 14.13 -0.45
CA LEU A 70 9.51 12.74 -0.01
C LEU A 70 9.16 12.63 1.47
N PHE A 71 8.62 11.48 1.87
CA PHE A 71 8.23 11.24 3.26
C PHE A 71 9.13 10.19 3.90
N MET A 72 9.72 10.53 5.04
CA MET A 72 10.48 9.59 5.85
C MET A 72 9.57 8.50 6.41
N PRO A 73 9.96 7.22 6.33
CA PRO A 73 9.23 6.16 7.03
C PRO A 73 9.44 6.25 8.55
N SER A 74 8.46 6.83 9.23
CA SER A 74 8.49 7.10 10.69
C SER A 74 7.15 6.89 11.39
N GLY A 75 6.15 6.36 10.68
CA GLY A 75 4.82 6.11 11.23
C GLY A 75 4.72 4.76 11.95
N THR A 76 3.64 4.56 12.70
CA THR A 76 3.29 3.25 13.30
C THR A 76 2.25 2.49 12.48
N SER A 77 1.64 3.13 11.48
CA SER A 77 0.63 2.55 10.60
C SER A 77 0.80 3.05 9.15
N ASN A 78 0.15 2.38 8.20
CA ASN A 78 0.19 2.62 6.74
C ASN A 78 1.43 2.07 6.00
N MET A 79 1.76 2.69 4.86
CA MET A 79 2.75 2.17 3.90
C MET A 79 4.19 2.48 4.28
N LEU A 80 4.44 3.60 4.95
CA LEU A 80 5.76 4.11 5.33
C LEU A 80 5.90 4.12 6.86
N ILE A 81 5.82 2.92 7.44
CA ILE A 81 6.06 2.74 8.88
C ILE A 81 7.56 2.74 9.18
N GLU A 82 7.88 3.01 10.44
CA GLU A 82 9.23 2.84 10.95
C GLU A 82 9.72 1.39 10.69
N PRO A 83 10.92 1.22 10.13
CA PRO A 83 11.48 -0.09 9.83
C PRO A 83 11.81 -0.84 11.12
N ILE A 84 11.58 -2.15 11.10
CA ILE A 84 11.84 -3.02 12.25
C ILE A 84 12.85 -4.09 11.86
N ARG A 85 13.84 -4.31 12.74
CA ARG A 85 14.78 -5.42 12.70
C ARG A 85 15.02 -5.93 14.11
N GLU A 86 14.82 -7.22 14.35
CA GLU A 86 14.96 -7.82 15.68
C GLU A 86 16.37 -7.65 16.23
N GLY A 87 16.49 -7.12 17.45
CA GLY A 87 17.76 -6.89 18.12
C GLY A 87 18.49 -5.60 17.70
N TYR A 88 17.89 -4.75 16.88
CA TYR A 88 18.48 -3.48 16.42
C TYR A 88 17.54 -2.31 16.71
N ILE A 89 18.12 -1.12 16.84
CA ILE A 89 17.39 0.16 16.84
C ILE A 89 17.63 0.87 15.51
N LEU A 90 16.65 1.66 15.07
CA LEU A 90 16.81 2.48 13.87
C LEU A 90 17.81 3.61 14.14
N ALA A 91 18.91 3.63 13.39
CA ALA A 91 19.89 4.72 13.45
C ALA A 91 19.44 5.96 12.65
N GLY A 92 18.62 5.77 11.61
CA GLY A 92 18.09 6.83 10.76
C GLY A 92 17.98 6.42 9.30
N TRP A 93 17.42 7.31 8.49
CA TRP A 93 17.32 7.15 7.03
C TRP A 93 18.43 7.94 6.35
N TYR A 94 19.03 7.36 5.32
CA TYR A 94 20.12 7.95 4.54
C TYR A 94 19.82 7.85 3.06
N LYS A 95 20.16 8.89 2.30
CA LYS A 95 19.99 8.95 0.83
C LYS A 95 21.05 8.14 0.09
N ALA A 96 22.21 7.92 0.69
CA ALA A 96 23.30 7.14 0.13
C ALA A 96 23.99 6.31 1.22
N LYS A 97 24.66 5.23 0.78
CA LYS A 97 25.52 4.37 1.59
C LYS A 97 26.73 3.96 0.77
N THR A 98 27.84 3.70 1.44
CA THR A 98 29.02 3.09 0.81
C THR A 98 29.16 1.66 1.33
N ASP A 99 29.30 0.71 0.41
CA ASP A 99 29.43 -0.71 0.77
C ASP A 99 30.89 -1.01 1.10
N ILE A 100 31.13 -1.52 2.30
CA ILE A 100 32.43 -2.00 2.73
C ILE A 100 32.49 -3.48 2.41
N LEU A 101 33.41 -3.85 1.52
CA LEU A 101 33.60 -5.20 1.03
C LEU A 101 34.76 -5.89 1.75
N ASP A 102 34.64 -7.20 1.96
CA ASP A 102 35.74 -8.07 2.38
C ASP A 102 36.67 -8.43 1.20
N GLU A 103 37.76 -9.14 1.48
CA GLU A 103 38.72 -9.64 0.49
C GLU A 103 38.06 -10.50 -0.61
N ASN A 104 36.92 -11.12 -0.30
CA ASN A 104 36.13 -11.93 -1.23
C ASN A 104 35.03 -11.13 -1.98
N GLY A 105 34.98 -9.82 -1.82
CA GLY A 105 33.95 -8.95 -2.44
C GLY A 105 32.57 -9.03 -1.80
N LYS A 106 32.43 -9.66 -0.63
CA LYS A 106 31.18 -9.72 0.13
C LYS A 106 31.00 -8.45 0.96
N VAL A 107 29.82 -7.85 0.92
CA VAL A 107 29.48 -6.72 1.81
C VAL A 107 29.48 -7.17 3.26
N ILE A 108 30.33 -6.55 4.08
CA ILE A 108 30.47 -6.82 5.52
C ILE A 108 29.93 -5.69 6.39
N ALA A 109 29.94 -4.46 5.88
CA ALA A 109 29.45 -3.29 6.59
C ALA A 109 29.01 -2.19 5.62
N TYR A 110 28.37 -1.17 6.17
CA TYR A 110 27.95 0.02 5.44
C TYR A 110 28.48 1.25 6.14
N ASP A 111 29.00 2.19 5.35
CA ASP A 111 29.36 3.53 5.83
C ASP A 111 28.31 4.56 5.40
N PHE A 112 28.01 5.49 6.30
CA PHE A 112 26.99 6.51 6.13
C PHE A 112 27.54 7.88 6.47
N LYS A 113 27.38 8.80 5.54
CA LYS A 113 27.78 10.19 5.71
C LYS A 113 26.69 10.99 6.42
N ALA A 114 27.10 11.93 7.27
CA ALA A 114 26.15 12.76 8.01
C ALA A 114 25.32 13.65 7.07
N GLU A 115 25.90 14.09 5.95
CA GLU A 115 25.25 14.94 4.94
C GLU A 115 24.14 14.20 4.15
N ASP A 116 24.23 12.87 4.12
CA ASP A 116 23.25 12.02 3.44
C ASP A 116 22.08 11.64 4.34
N ARG A 117 22.13 11.99 5.63
CA ARG A 117 21.01 11.80 6.54
C ARG A 117 19.78 12.55 6.02
N TRP A 118 18.64 11.86 6.06
CA TRP A 118 17.34 12.42 5.74
C TRP A 118 16.96 13.52 6.73
#